data_AF-A0A351MNM5-F1
#
_entry.id   AF-A0A351MNM5-F1
#
_cell.length_a   1.000
_cell.length_b   1.000
_cell.length_c   1.000
_cell.angle_alpha   90.00
_cell.angle_beta   90.00
_cell.angle_gamma   90.00
#
_symmetry.space_group_name_H-M   'P 1'
#
loop_
_entity.id
_entity.type
_entity.pdbx_description
1 polymer ?
#
loop_
_entity_poly.entity_id
_entity_poly.type
_entity_poly.pdbx_seq_one_letter_code
_entity_poly.pdbx_strand_id
1 'polypeptide(L)'
;ELGLDGARLVLAGHSAGAHLAALLTFDASWLPAEVEVAGLVGLSGVYSLEAVASRRWMRANLLDAAFPHDPEVYRTGSPLNYVRAVPARIWLSNVEVDWGLYRHTAWMREALEAVGKEVETSTQPERHHLDQMEHLGRADDETTRRFVEFCRRVAEGSS
;
A
#
# COMPACT_ATOMS: atom_id res chain seq x y z
N GLU A 1 15.01 2.50 25.64
CA GLU A 1 14.86 2.69 24.19
C GLU A 1 14.46 1.39 23.53
N LEU A 2 13.70 1.45 22.44
CA LEU A 2 13.18 0.27 21.72
C LEU A 2 14.17 -0.32 20.69
N GLY A 3 15.40 0.22 20.58
CA GLY A 3 16.40 -0.24 19.60
C GLY A 3 16.02 0.00 18.13
N LEU A 4 15.12 0.96 17.88
CA LEU A 4 14.63 1.29 16.54
C LEU A 4 15.60 2.21 15.81
N ASP A 5 15.76 1.96 14.51
CA ASP A 5 16.47 2.85 13.60
C ASP A 5 15.46 3.60 12.73
N GLY A 6 15.32 4.91 12.97
CA GLY A 6 14.37 5.76 12.26
C GLY A 6 14.64 5.88 10.76
N ALA A 7 15.87 5.59 10.30
CA ALA A 7 16.22 5.58 8.88
C ALA A 7 15.78 4.30 8.15
N ARG A 8 15.18 3.34 8.85
CA ARG A 8 14.74 2.04 8.30
C ARG A 8 13.25 1.79 8.51
N LEU A 9 12.44 2.84 8.56
CA LEU A 9 11.00 2.73 8.77
C LEU A 9 10.31 2.09 7.56
N VAL A 10 9.65 0.95 7.79
CA VAL A 10 8.75 0.32 6.81
C VAL A 10 7.32 0.56 7.24
N LEU A 11 6.53 1.19 6.36
CA LEU A 11 5.09 1.33 6.53
C LEU A 11 4.39 0.19 5.81
N ALA A 12 3.65 -0.60 6.57
CA ALA A 12 2.85 -1.70 6.05
C ALA A 12 1.38 -1.50 6.41
N GLY A 13 0.51 -1.82 5.47
CA GLY A 13 -0.92 -1.77 5.71
C GLY A 13 -1.70 -2.72 4.83
N HIS A 14 -2.91 -3.04 5.28
CA HIS A 14 -3.90 -3.83 4.55
C HIS A 14 -5.12 -2.99 4.22
N SER A 15 -5.67 -3.12 3.00
CA SER A 15 -6.90 -2.43 2.59
C SER A 15 -6.80 -0.90 2.78
N ALA A 16 -7.65 -0.31 3.63
CA ALA A 16 -7.56 1.10 4.02
C ALA A 16 -6.23 1.45 4.72
N GLY A 17 -5.59 0.52 5.42
CA GLY A 17 -4.25 0.72 5.98
C GLY A 17 -3.18 0.85 4.90
N ALA A 18 -3.29 0.10 3.79
CA ALA A 18 -2.38 0.23 2.66
C ALA A 18 -2.56 1.58 1.94
N HIS A 19 -3.80 2.07 1.86
CA HIS A 19 -4.13 3.41 1.39
C HIS A 19 -3.40 4.49 2.20
N LEU A 20 -3.51 4.44 3.54
CA LEU A 20 -2.84 5.40 4.43
C LEU A 20 -1.31 5.29 4.36
N ALA A 21 -0.76 4.07 4.36
CA ALA A 21 0.68 3.84 4.24
C ALA A 21 1.23 4.42 2.92
N ALA A 22 0.48 4.28 1.82
CA ALA A 22 0.84 4.87 0.54
C ALA A 22 0.77 6.40 0.58
N LEU A 23 -0.27 7.02 1.16
CA LEU A 23 -0.33 8.48 1.32
C LEU A 23 0.87 9.01 2.12
N LEU A 24 1.21 8.39 3.26
CA LEU A 24 2.36 8.81 4.07
C LEU A 24 3.70 8.63 3.34
N THR A 25 3.81 7.59 2.51
CA THR A 25 5.03 7.34 1.71
C THR A 25 5.18 8.35 0.59
N PHE A 26 4.10 8.67 -0.12
CA PHE A 26 4.15 9.58 -1.26
C PHE A 26 3.98 11.03 -0.87
N ASP A 27 3.48 11.36 0.31
CA ASP A 27 3.31 12.72 0.80
C ASP A 27 3.93 12.90 2.19
N ALA A 28 5.22 13.25 2.19
CA ALA A 28 5.99 13.48 3.41
C ALA A 28 5.50 14.69 4.23
N SER A 29 4.58 15.52 3.72
CA SER A 29 4.01 16.63 4.51
C SER A 29 3.20 16.16 5.73
N TRP A 30 2.80 14.88 5.75
CA TRP A 30 2.13 14.24 6.88
C TRP A 30 3.10 13.64 7.91
N LEU A 31 4.41 13.68 7.65
CA LEU A 31 5.44 13.10 8.52
C LEU A 31 6.31 14.22 9.14
N PRO A 32 6.88 13.98 10.34
CA PRO A 32 7.96 14.83 10.86
C PRO A 32 9.13 14.87 9.88
N ALA A 33 9.86 16.00 9.84
CA ALA A 33 10.95 16.21 8.87
C ALA A 33 12.10 15.19 9.01
N GLU A 34 12.25 14.59 10.18
CA GLU A 34 13.28 13.61 10.51
C GLU A 34 12.87 12.17 10.15
N VAL A 35 11.61 11.96 9.75
CA VAL A 35 11.08 10.64 9.41
C VAL A 35 11.08 10.46 7.90
N GLU A 36 11.85 9.47 7.45
CA GLU A 36 11.88 9.02 6.07
C GLU A 36 11.36 7.58 5.98
N VAL A 37 10.44 7.34 5.04
CA VAL A 37 9.93 5.99 4.79
C VAL A 37 10.93 5.24 3.91
N ALA A 38 11.54 4.20 4.46
CA ALA A 38 12.50 3.35 3.75
C ALA A 38 11.81 2.22 2.97
N GLY A 39 10.58 1.86 3.34
CA GLY A 39 9.79 0.86 2.62
C GLY A 39 8.29 1.03 2.76
N LEU A 40 7.56 0.69 1.70
CA LEU A 40 6.10 0.59 1.65
C LEU A 40 5.68 -0.84 1.32
N VAL A 41 4.84 -1.43 2.17
CA VAL A 41 4.14 -2.68 1.91
C VAL A 41 2.63 -2.45 1.86
N GLY A 42 2.05 -2.54 0.67
CA GLY A 42 0.61 -2.42 0.48
C GLY A 42 -0.04 -3.78 0.24
N LEU A 43 -0.84 -4.28 1.18
CA LEU A 43 -1.58 -5.53 1.06
C LEU A 43 -3.04 -5.24 0.68
N SER A 44 -3.48 -5.67 -0.50
CA SER A 44 -4.85 -5.50 -1.02
C SER A 44 -5.37 -4.05 -0.89
N GLY A 45 -4.53 -3.09 -1.28
CA GLY A 45 -4.75 -1.67 -1.02
C GLY A 45 -5.69 -0.95 -1.99
N VAL A 46 -6.25 0.16 -1.51
CA VAL A 46 -7.06 1.10 -2.30
C VAL A 46 -6.22 2.34 -2.62
N TYR A 47 -5.94 2.60 -3.90
CA TYR A 47 -5.09 3.73 -4.30
C TYR A 47 -5.81 4.85 -5.07
N SER A 48 -7.08 4.66 -5.45
CA SER A 48 -7.91 5.70 -6.08
C SER A 48 -9.32 5.67 -5.50
N LEU A 49 -9.65 6.65 -4.67
CA LEU A 49 -10.99 6.84 -4.13
C LEU A 49 -11.98 7.19 -5.24
N GLU A 50 -11.57 7.88 -6.32
CA GLU A 50 -12.45 8.18 -7.47
C GLU A 50 -12.91 6.89 -8.16
N ALA A 51 -11.99 5.93 -8.38
CA ALA A 51 -12.31 4.64 -8.97
C ALA A 51 -13.28 3.84 -8.08
N VAL A 52 -13.09 3.89 -6.75
CA VAL A 52 -14.03 3.27 -5.80
C VAL A 52 -15.39 3.96 -5.84
N ALA A 53 -15.41 5.30 -5.84
CA ALA A 53 -16.62 6.10 -5.86
C ALA A 53 -17.47 5.90 -7.11
N SER A 54 -16.84 5.58 -8.25
CA SER A 54 -17.52 5.29 -9.51
C SER A 54 -18.40 4.01 -9.47
N ARG A 55 -18.17 3.12 -8.50
CA ARG A 55 -18.90 1.86 -8.34
C ARG A 55 -19.78 1.92 -7.10
N ARG A 56 -21.10 2.05 -7.29
CA ARG A 56 -22.08 2.27 -6.20
C ARG A 56 -21.92 1.33 -5.00
N TRP A 57 -21.73 0.03 -5.25
CA TRP A 57 -21.53 -0.94 -4.17
C TRP A 57 -20.22 -0.71 -3.43
N MET A 58 -19.11 -0.47 -4.14
CA MET A 58 -17.82 -0.23 -3.48
C MET A 58 -17.82 1.08 -2.70
N ARG A 59 -18.37 2.16 -3.26
CA ARG A 59 -18.53 3.45 -2.55
C ARG A 59 -19.28 3.26 -1.23
N ALA A 60 -20.46 2.62 -1.29
CA ALA A 60 -21.31 2.41 -0.13
C ALA A 60 -20.65 1.56 0.98
N ASN A 61 -19.78 0.62 0.61
CA ASN A 61 -19.16 -0.30 1.57
C ASN A 61 -17.74 0.12 2.01
N LEU A 62 -17.05 0.98 1.25
CA LEU A 62 -15.64 1.33 1.52
C LEU A 62 -15.44 2.83 1.82
N LEU A 63 -16.31 3.72 1.31
CA LEU A 63 -16.10 5.17 1.41
C LEU A 63 -17.14 5.90 2.26
N ASP A 64 -18.43 5.58 2.15
CA ASP A 64 -19.53 6.36 2.76
C ASP A 64 -19.38 6.50 4.30
N ALA A 65 -18.68 5.58 4.97
CA ALA A 65 -18.40 5.64 6.41
C ALA A 65 -17.18 6.50 6.79
N ALA A 66 -16.27 6.76 5.86
CA ALA A 66 -14.98 7.41 6.10
C ALA A 66 -14.85 8.79 5.44
N PHE A 67 -15.57 9.03 4.34
CA PHE A 67 -15.42 10.23 3.53
C PHE A 67 -16.79 10.85 3.18
N PRO A 68 -16.89 12.19 3.16
CA PRO A 68 -18.04 12.84 2.55
C PRO A 68 -18.10 12.53 1.04
N HIS A 69 -19.29 12.64 0.46
CA HIS A 69 -19.48 12.51 -0.98
C HIS A 69 -19.00 13.76 -1.72
N ASP A 70 -17.68 13.97 -1.72
CA ASP A 70 -17.02 15.13 -2.30
C ASP A 70 -15.93 14.68 -3.28
N PRO A 71 -16.04 15.01 -4.58
CA PRO A 71 -15.02 14.70 -5.57
C PRO A 71 -13.61 15.21 -5.22
N GLU A 72 -13.52 16.35 -4.54
CA GLU A 72 -12.23 16.93 -4.16
C GLU A 72 -11.58 16.13 -3.02
N VAL A 73 -12.38 15.62 -2.08
CA VAL A 73 -11.90 14.70 -1.05
C VAL A 73 -11.43 13.39 -1.67
N TYR A 74 -12.15 12.86 -2.66
CA TYR A 74 -11.69 11.66 -3.36
C TYR A 74 -10.39 11.90 -4.12
N ARG A 75 -10.26 13.05 -4.79
CA ARG A 75 -9.06 13.41 -5.54
C ARG A 75 -7.84 13.59 -4.63
N THR A 76 -7.96 14.39 -3.58
CA THR A 76 -6.86 14.64 -2.63
C THR A 76 -6.61 13.48 -1.67
N GLY A 77 -7.61 12.62 -1.47
CA GLY A 77 -7.47 11.41 -0.68
C GLY A 77 -6.87 10.24 -1.46
N SER A 78 -6.62 10.33 -2.77
CA SER A 78 -6.12 9.20 -3.57
C SER A 78 -4.60 9.14 -3.62
N PRO A 79 -3.95 8.10 -3.06
CA PRO A 79 -2.49 7.91 -3.16
C PRO A 79 -1.94 8.00 -4.59
N LEU A 80 -2.72 7.53 -5.58
CA LEU A 80 -2.33 7.53 -6.99
C LEU A 80 -2.02 8.94 -7.52
N ASN A 81 -2.64 9.98 -6.94
CA ASN A 81 -2.44 11.37 -7.35
C ASN A 81 -1.15 12.00 -6.77
N TYR A 82 -0.42 11.27 -5.92
CA TYR A 82 0.83 11.71 -5.28
C TYR A 82 2.05 10.92 -5.75
N VAL A 83 1.88 9.98 -6.67
CA VAL A 83 2.97 9.11 -7.15
C VAL A 83 4.12 9.94 -7.70
N ARG A 84 5.30 9.68 -7.15
CA ARG A 84 6.57 10.31 -7.50
C ARG A 84 7.71 9.36 -7.18
N ALA A 85 8.90 9.66 -7.71
CA ALA A 85 10.11 9.00 -7.27
C ALA A 85 10.32 9.26 -5.77
N VAL A 86 10.28 8.20 -4.97
CA VAL A 86 10.54 8.20 -3.53
C VAL A 86 11.71 7.27 -3.22
N PRO A 87 12.46 7.50 -2.14
CA PRO A 87 13.56 6.61 -1.74
C PRO A 87 13.04 5.22 -1.31
N ALA A 88 11.84 5.15 -0.73
CA ALA A 88 11.21 3.92 -0.25
C ALA A 88 11.27 2.76 -1.25
N ARG A 89 11.69 1.57 -0.85
CA ARG A 89 11.38 0.34 -1.60
C ARG A 89 9.86 0.10 -1.55
N ILE A 90 9.27 -0.49 -2.58
CA ILE A 90 7.82 -0.66 -2.65
C ILE A 90 7.48 -2.10 -3.01
N TRP A 91 6.61 -2.73 -2.21
CA TRP A 91 5.98 -3.99 -2.52
C TRP A 91 4.46 -3.88 -2.37
N LEU A 92 3.73 -4.20 -3.45
CA LEU A 92 2.28 -4.21 -3.48
C LEU A 92 1.79 -5.65 -3.73
N SER A 93 1.04 -6.20 -2.79
CA SER A 93 0.49 -7.55 -2.88
C SER A 93 -1.02 -7.50 -2.95
N ASN A 94 -1.64 -8.33 -3.78
CA ASN A 94 -3.07 -8.60 -3.73
C ASN A 94 -3.33 -10.07 -3.48
N VAL A 95 -4.60 -10.41 -3.34
CA VAL A 95 -5.10 -11.78 -3.35
C VAL A 95 -6.00 -12.01 -4.56
N GLU A 96 -6.22 -13.27 -4.90
CA GLU A 96 -7.03 -13.65 -6.05
C GLU A 96 -8.49 -13.16 -5.96
N VAL A 97 -9.10 -13.29 -4.77
CA VAL A 97 -10.50 -12.92 -4.55
C VAL A 97 -10.59 -11.62 -3.74
N ASP A 98 -10.54 -10.49 -4.45
CA ASP A 98 -10.29 -9.18 -3.82
C ASP A 98 -11.17 -8.03 -4.33
N TRP A 99 -12.45 -8.26 -4.64
CA TRP A 99 -13.44 -7.25 -5.06
C TRP A 99 -13.05 -6.34 -6.27
N GLY A 100 -11.96 -6.68 -6.97
CA GLY A 100 -11.35 -5.87 -8.02
C GLY A 100 -10.20 -4.97 -7.59
N LEU A 101 -9.74 -5.03 -6.34
CA LEU A 101 -8.64 -4.23 -5.80
C LEU A 101 -7.29 -4.53 -6.45
N TYR A 102 -7.13 -5.70 -7.10
CA TYR A 102 -5.99 -5.97 -7.96
C TYR A 102 -5.77 -4.88 -9.04
N ARG A 103 -6.84 -4.21 -9.48
CA ARG A 103 -6.75 -3.07 -10.40
C ARG A 103 -6.03 -1.87 -9.78
N HIS A 104 -6.24 -1.61 -8.50
CA HIS A 104 -5.55 -0.52 -7.81
C HIS A 104 -4.05 -0.76 -7.79
N THR A 105 -3.61 -1.97 -7.46
CA THR A 105 -2.19 -2.33 -7.52
C THR A 105 -1.63 -2.23 -8.94
N ALA A 106 -2.40 -2.64 -9.95
CA ALA A 106 -1.98 -2.48 -11.35
C ALA A 106 -1.81 -1.00 -11.75
N TRP A 107 -2.77 -0.12 -11.38
CA TRP A 107 -2.68 1.31 -11.64
C TRP A 107 -1.52 1.98 -10.89
N MET A 108 -1.32 1.60 -9.63
CA MET A 108 -0.19 2.11 -8.83
C MET A 108 1.15 1.66 -9.43
N ARG A 109 1.24 0.41 -9.90
CA ARG A 109 2.43 -0.09 -10.62
C ARG A 109 2.71 0.74 -11.87
N GLU A 110 1.71 0.93 -12.72
CA GLU A 110 1.83 1.72 -13.94
C GLU A 110 2.28 3.17 -13.65
N ALA A 111 1.67 3.81 -12.64
CA ALA A 111 2.05 5.16 -12.24
C ALA A 111 3.49 5.25 -11.72
N LEU A 112 3.95 4.25 -10.95
CA LEU A 112 5.32 4.19 -10.43
C LEU A 112 6.34 3.95 -11.55
N GLU A 113 6.05 3.00 -12.44
CA GLU A 113 6.88 2.73 -13.62
C GLU A 113 7.01 3.97 -14.51
N ALA A 114 5.93 4.74 -14.68
CA ALA A 114 5.93 5.98 -15.48
C ALA A 114 6.85 7.07 -14.92
N VAL A 115 7.14 7.08 -13.62
CA VAL A 115 8.11 7.99 -12.98
C VAL A 115 9.47 7.34 -12.74
N GLY A 116 9.72 6.16 -13.32
CA GLY A 116 10.97 5.41 -13.19
C GLY A 116 11.18 4.79 -11.81
N LYS A 117 10.12 4.63 -11.01
CA LYS A 117 10.19 4.02 -9.68
C LYS A 117 9.92 2.52 -9.76
N GLU A 118 10.88 1.72 -9.31
CA GLU A 118 10.72 0.28 -9.17
C GLU A 118 9.69 -0.07 -8.09
N VAL A 119 8.89 -1.10 -8.38
CA VAL A 119 7.89 -1.65 -7.46
C VAL A 119 7.76 -3.15 -7.68
N GLU A 120 7.84 -3.90 -6.59
CA GLU A 120 7.56 -5.32 -6.57
C GLU A 120 6.05 -5.54 -6.51
N THR A 121 5.51 -6.45 -7.33
CA THR A 121 4.10 -6.84 -7.25
C THR A 121 3.94 -8.34 -7.07
N SER A 122 2.90 -8.77 -6.36
CA SER A 122 2.56 -10.19 -6.18
C SER A 122 1.06 -10.39 -6.04
N THR A 123 0.60 -11.60 -6.35
CA THR A 123 -0.78 -12.01 -6.12
C THR A 123 -0.78 -13.37 -5.44
N GLN A 124 -1.51 -13.51 -4.33
CA GLN A 124 -1.64 -14.79 -3.63
C GLN A 124 -2.85 -15.58 -4.16
N PRO A 125 -2.64 -16.78 -4.70
CA PRO A 125 -3.72 -17.65 -5.15
C PRO A 125 -4.49 -18.21 -3.95
N GLU A 126 -5.75 -18.61 -4.16
CA GLU A 126 -6.58 -19.28 -3.15
C GLU A 126 -6.71 -18.49 -1.83
N ARG A 127 -6.64 -17.16 -1.92
CA ARG A 127 -6.83 -16.23 -0.80
C ARG A 127 -7.92 -15.23 -1.14
N HIS A 128 -8.64 -14.79 -0.10
CA HIS A 128 -9.57 -13.69 -0.19
C HIS A 128 -9.14 -12.52 0.69
N HIS A 129 -9.77 -11.36 0.48
CA HIS A 129 -9.34 -10.07 1.05
C HIS A 129 -8.97 -10.11 2.55
N LEU A 130 -9.83 -10.70 3.38
CA LEU A 130 -9.62 -10.78 4.83
C LEU A 130 -8.65 -11.90 5.24
N ASP A 131 -8.68 -13.03 4.53
CA ASP A 131 -7.89 -14.21 4.85
C ASP A 131 -6.38 -13.98 4.75
N GLN A 132 -5.97 -13.05 3.90
CA GLN A 132 -4.58 -12.59 3.80
C GLN A 132 -4.02 -12.19 5.18
N MET A 133 -4.82 -11.49 5.98
CA MET A 133 -4.42 -11.04 7.31
C MET A 133 -4.57 -12.13 8.38
N GLU A 134 -5.51 -13.04 8.24
CA GLU A 134 -5.68 -14.18 9.15
C GLU A 134 -4.52 -15.20 9.08
N HIS A 135 -3.83 -15.24 7.93
CA HIS A 135 -2.66 -16.08 7.70
C HIS A 135 -1.33 -15.36 7.93
N LEU A 136 -1.32 -14.03 7.94
CA LEU A 136 -0.11 -13.27 8.18
C LEU A 136 0.52 -13.65 9.54
N GLY A 137 1.81 -13.97 9.53
CA GLY A 137 2.56 -14.45 10.68
C GLY A 137 2.70 -15.97 10.77
N ARG A 138 1.99 -16.74 9.93
CA ARG A 138 2.20 -18.20 9.84
C ARG A 138 3.48 -18.50 9.05
N ALA A 139 4.24 -19.48 9.53
CA ALA A 139 5.56 -19.81 8.97
C ALA A 139 5.50 -20.35 7.52
N ASP A 140 4.38 -20.95 7.15
CA ASP A 140 4.11 -21.52 5.82
C ASP A 140 3.37 -20.56 4.89
N ASP A 141 3.05 -19.35 5.34
CA ASP A 141 2.36 -18.35 4.53
C ASP A 141 3.33 -17.54 3.65
N GLU A 142 3.07 -17.52 2.35
CA GLU A 142 3.92 -16.87 1.36
C GLU A 142 3.94 -15.33 1.53
N THR A 143 2.84 -14.71 1.96
CA THR A 143 2.80 -13.26 2.26
C THR A 143 3.75 -12.96 3.42
N THR A 144 3.74 -13.78 4.45
CA THR A 144 4.62 -13.68 5.63
C THR A 144 6.09 -13.80 5.22
N ARG A 145 6.43 -14.82 4.44
CA ARG A 145 7.80 -15.02 3.95
C ARG A 145 8.30 -13.80 3.17
N ARG A 146 7.51 -13.32 2.19
CA ARG A 146 7.86 -12.15 1.37
C ARG A 146 7.96 -10.87 2.20
N PHE A 147 7.08 -10.68 3.18
CA PHE A 147 7.13 -9.52 4.06
C PHE A 147 8.45 -9.44 4.82
N VAL A 148 8.84 -10.56 5.45
CA VAL A 148 10.10 -10.63 6.19
C VAL A 148 11.31 -10.40 5.28
N GLU A 149 11.31 -11.00 4.09
CA GLU A 149 12.37 -10.80 3.09
C GLU A 149 12.44 -9.34 2.61
N PHE A 150 11.30 -8.70 2.38
CA PHE A 150 11.23 -7.29 2.02
C PHE A 150 11.82 -6.41 3.12
N CYS A 151 11.43 -6.62 4.37
CA CYS A 151 12.00 -5.87 5.51
C CYS A 151 13.50 -6.08 5.65
N ARG A 152 14.02 -7.29 5.40
CA ARG A 152 15.47 -7.56 5.38
C ARG A 152 16.17 -6.78 4.28
N ARG A 153 15.65 -6.78 3.04
CA ARG A 153 16.22 -6.00 1.92
C ARG A 153 16.19 -4.50 2.15
N VAL A 154 15.17 -3.99 2.86
CA VAL A 154 15.15 -2.58 3.29
C VAL A 154 16.27 -2.33 4.31
N ALA A 155 16.44 -3.23 5.28
CA ALA A 155 17.43 -3.08 6.34
C ALA A 155 18.89 -3.20 5.88
N GLU A 156 19.16 -3.97 4.82
CA GLU A 156 20.50 -4.18 4.25
C GLU A 156 20.94 -3.05 3.30
N GLY A 157 20.00 -2.21 2.84
CA GLY A 157 20.26 -1.14 1.87
C GLY A 157 20.39 -1.64 0.42
N SER A 158 20.49 -0.73 -0.55
CA SER A 158 20.97 -1.09 -1.89
C SER A 158 22.50 -1.11 -1.82
N SER A 159 23.10 -2.29 -1.97
CA SER A 159 24.55 -2.41 -2.23
C SER A 159 24.91 -1.77 -3.57
#